data_AF-A0A485BCQ1-F1
#
_entry.id   AF-A0A485BCQ1-F1
#
_cell.length_a   1.000
_cell.length_b   1.000
_cell.length_c   1.000
_cell.angle_alpha   90.00
_cell.angle_beta   90.00
_cell.angle_gamma   90.00
#
_symmetry.space_group_name_H-M   'P 1'
#
loop_
_entity.id
_entity.type
_entity.pdbx_description
1 polymer ?
#
loop_
_entity_poly.entity_id
_entity_poly.type
_entity_poly.pdbx_seq_one_letter_code
_entity_poly.pdbx_strand_id
1 'polypeptide(L)'
;MTGGALTATCCCEVYVTLSPRMEVAQRNALAIVDYLKTQPLVKKLYHPSLPQNQGHEIAARQQKGFGAMLSFELKGDEQTLRRFLSGLSLFTLAESLGA
;
A
#
# COMPACT_ATOMS: atom_id res chain seq x y z
N MET A 1 29.36 0.94 14.21
CA MET A 1 28.79 2.09 13.48
C MET A 1 29.83 2.60 12.50
N THR A 2 29.97 1.94 11.35
CA THR A 2 30.67 2.49 10.19
C THR A 2 29.78 2.16 9.00
N GLY A 3 28.83 3.04 8.71
CA GLY A 3 28.12 2.99 7.42
C GLY A 3 29.20 3.21 6.36
N GLY A 4 29.61 2.14 5.68
CA GLY A 4 30.64 2.22 4.66
C GLY A 4 30.22 3.19 3.56
N ALA A 5 31.19 3.79 2.86
CA ALA A 5 30.91 4.70 1.74
C ALA A 5 29.92 4.08 0.71
N LEU A 6 29.95 2.76 0.56
CA LEU A 6 29.04 1.99 -0.31
C LEU A 6 27.57 2.04 0.14
N THR A 7 27.28 2.04 1.46
CA THR A 7 25.89 2.14 1.95
C THR A 7 25.33 3.53 1.75
N ALA A 8 26.17 4.57 1.86
CA ALA A 8 25.75 5.95 1.63
C ALA A 8 25.44 6.20 0.15
N THR A 9 26.29 5.73 -0.77
CA THR A 9 26.05 5.87 -2.22
C THR A 9 24.77 5.16 -2.65
N CYS A 10 24.53 3.93 -2.17
CA CYS A 10 23.29 3.19 -2.46
C CYS A 10 22.03 3.95 -2.00
N CYS A 11 22.05 4.54 -0.79
CA CYS A 11 20.92 5.35 -0.31
C CYS A 11 20.66 6.59 -1.19
N CYS A 12 21.70 7.25 -1.68
CA CYS A 12 21.56 8.42 -2.54
C CYS A 12 20.95 8.06 -3.91
N GLU A 13 21.32 6.91 -4.48
CA GLU A 13 20.73 6.42 -5.73
C GLU A 13 19.25 6.00 -5.57
N VAL A 14 18.89 5.45 -4.42
CA VAL A 14 17.48 5.17 -4.09
C VAL A 14 16.67 6.48 -3.95
N TYR A 15 17.26 7.53 -3.37
CA TYR A 15 16.57 8.80 -3.13
C TYR A 15 16.08 9.48 -4.43
N VAL A 16 16.89 9.47 -5.50
CA VAL A 16 16.51 10.10 -6.78
C VAL A 16 15.39 9.32 -7.50
N THR A 17 15.31 8.01 -7.30
CA THR A 17 14.25 7.17 -7.89
C THR A 17 13.03 7.02 -6.97
N LEU A 18 13.09 7.48 -5.72
CA LEU A 18 12.01 7.40 -4.75
C LEU A 18 10.77 8.20 -5.18
N SER A 19 10.96 9.44 -5.64
CA SER A 19 9.86 10.31 -6.06
C SER A 19 8.96 9.69 -7.15
N PRO A 20 9.50 9.24 -8.30
CA PRO A 20 8.67 8.60 -9.34
C PRO A 20 8.08 7.27 -8.88
N ARG A 21 8.78 6.50 -8.04
CA ARG A 21 8.24 5.24 -7.48
C ARG A 21 7.04 5.49 -6.58
N MET A 22 7.07 6.53 -5.74
CA MET A 22 5.93 6.89 -4.88
C MET A 22 4.71 7.32 -5.69
N GLU A 23 4.90 8.07 -6.77
CA GLU A 23 3.79 8.47 -7.63
C GLU A 23 3.13 7.27 -8.33
N VAL A 24 3.92 6.36 -8.88
CA VAL A 24 3.41 5.13 -9.51
C VAL A 24 2.73 4.22 -8.48
N ALA A 25 3.35 4.04 -7.31
CA ALA A 25 2.79 3.22 -6.23
C ALA A 25 1.44 3.79 -5.74
N GLN A 26 1.33 5.11 -5.62
CA GLN A 26 0.07 5.77 -5.26
C GLN A 26 -1.01 5.59 -6.33
N ARG A 27 -0.68 5.74 -7.62
CA ARG A 27 -1.64 5.52 -8.72
C ARG A 27 -2.13 4.07 -8.74
N ASN A 28 -1.24 3.11 -8.56
CA ASN A 28 -1.59 1.69 -8.51
C ASN A 28 -2.47 1.37 -7.31
N ALA A 29 -2.16 1.91 -6.13
CA ALA A 29 -2.97 1.71 -4.94
C ALA A 29 -4.39 2.28 -5.09
N LEU A 30 -4.54 3.46 -5.71
CA LEU A 30 -5.85 4.02 -6.02
C LEU A 30 -6.66 3.13 -6.96
N ALA A 31 -6.04 2.60 -8.03
CA ALA A 31 -6.70 1.67 -8.94
C ALA A 31 -7.16 0.37 -8.22
N ILE A 32 -6.33 -0.16 -7.32
CA ILE A 32 -6.68 -1.33 -6.50
C ILE A 32 -7.84 -0.99 -5.55
N VAL A 33 -7.81 0.17 -4.90
CA VAL A 33 -8.88 0.64 -4.01
C VAL A 33 -10.20 0.75 -4.77
N ASP A 34 -10.20 1.33 -5.97
CA ASP A 34 -11.40 1.45 -6.79
C ASP A 34 -11.92 0.08 -7.26
N TYR A 35 -11.02 -0.85 -7.59
CA TYR A 35 -11.42 -2.24 -7.87
C TYR A 35 -12.05 -2.91 -6.64
N LEU A 36 -11.42 -2.80 -5.47
CA LEU A 36 -11.89 -3.42 -4.23
C LEU A 36 -13.26 -2.89 -3.77
N LYS A 37 -13.59 -1.63 -4.06
CA LYS A 37 -14.94 -1.06 -3.80
C LYS A 37 -16.05 -1.78 -4.56
N THR A 38 -15.76 -2.31 -5.75
CA THR A 38 -16.76 -3.00 -6.58
C THR A 38 -17.00 -4.44 -6.12
N GLN A 39 -16.13 -4.99 -5.27
CA GLN A 39 -16.19 -6.38 -4.83
C GLN A 39 -17.11 -6.56 -3.62
N PRO A 40 -18.21 -7.34 -3.71
CA PRO A 40 -19.17 -7.52 -2.63
C PRO A 40 -18.60 -8.32 -1.44
N LEU A 41 -17.51 -9.05 -1.67
CA LEU A 41 -16.77 -9.83 -0.68
C LEU A 41 -15.94 -8.95 0.26
N VAL A 42 -15.75 -7.66 -0.03
CA VAL A 42 -15.02 -6.74 0.86
C VAL A 42 -16.00 -6.18 1.89
N LYS A 43 -15.66 -6.34 3.17
CA LYS A 43 -16.45 -5.86 4.32
C LYS A 43 -16.19 -4.40 4.61
N LYS A 44 -14.91 -4.06 4.73
CA LYS A 44 -14.42 -2.71 5.04
C LYS A 44 -13.11 -2.49 4.31
N LEU A 45 -12.91 -1.27 3.83
CA LEU A 45 -11.70 -0.85 3.14
C LEU A 45 -11.12 0.37 3.85
N TYR A 46 -9.91 0.22 4.37
CA TYR A 46 -9.14 1.24 5.04
C TYR A 46 -8.07 1.76 4.08
N HIS A 47 -8.31 2.96 3.57
CA HIS A 47 -7.35 3.69 2.77
C HIS A 47 -7.56 5.20 3.00
N PRO A 48 -6.49 5.98 3.21
CA PRO A 48 -6.61 7.38 3.54
C PRO A 48 -7.18 8.24 2.40
N SER A 49 -7.31 7.71 1.17
CA SER A 49 -8.05 8.40 0.09
C SER A 49 -9.58 8.32 0.22
N LEU A 50 -10.11 7.46 1.09
CA LEU A 50 -11.55 7.30 1.26
C LEU A 50 -12.07 8.26 2.32
N PRO A 51 -13.12 9.07 2.02
CA PRO A 51 -13.67 10.04 2.97
C PRO A 51 -14.34 9.39 4.18
N GLN A 52 -14.61 8.08 4.11
CA GLN A 52 -15.23 7.30 5.18
C GLN A 52 -14.24 6.89 6.28
N ASN A 53 -12.92 7.07 6.07
CA ASN A 53 -11.91 6.68 7.04
C ASN A 53 -11.58 7.83 8.00
N GLN A 54 -11.62 7.50 9.31
CA GLN A 54 -11.28 8.40 10.41
C GLN A 54 -9.78 8.72 10.36
N GLY A 55 -9.41 9.72 9.56
CA GLY A 55 -8.03 10.05 9.24
C GLY A 55 -7.83 10.64 7.84
N HIS A 56 -8.84 10.58 6.96
CA HIS A 56 -8.78 11.20 5.62
C HIS A 56 -8.44 12.69 5.69
N GLU A 57 -9.11 13.44 6.57
CA GLU A 57 -8.87 14.88 6.72
C GLU A 57 -7.47 15.21 7.25
N ILE A 58 -6.92 14.35 8.13
CA ILE A 58 -5.58 14.53 8.69
C ILE A 58 -4.53 14.18 7.64
N ALA A 59 -4.71 13.06 6.94
CA ALA A 59 -3.83 12.62 5.85
C ALA A 59 -3.83 13.65 4.71
N ALA A 60 -4.98 14.17 4.31
CA ALA A 60 -5.09 15.20 3.28
C ALA A 60 -4.43 16.53 3.68
N ARG A 61 -4.40 16.86 4.98
CA ARG A 61 -3.72 18.06 5.48
C ARG A 61 -2.21 17.90 5.67
N GLN A 62 -1.75 16.72 6.08
CA GLN A 62 -0.35 16.49 6.44
C GLN A 62 0.47 15.87 5.31
N GLN A 63 -0.15 15.15 4.38
CA GLN A 63 0.53 14.39 3.34
C GLN A 63 0.23 14.98 1.97
N LYS A 64 1.26 15.08 1.10
CA LYS A 64 1.09 15.47 -0.31
C LYS A 64 0.48 14.35 -1.17
N GLY A 65 0.40 13.14 -0.62
CA GLY A 65 -0.15 11.96 -1.28
C GLY A 65 -0.56 10.92 -0.24
N PHE A 66 -1.57 10.11 -0.59
CA PHE A 66 -2.18 9.12 0.31
C PHE A 66 -1.32 7.85 0.51
N GLY A 67 -0.20 7.74 -0.20
CA GLY A 67 0.67 6.58 -0.18
C GLY A 67 0.09 5.39 -0.96
N ALA A 68 0.74 4.24 -0.81
CA ALA A 68 0.37 3.00 -1.49
C ALA A 68 -0.13 1.91 -0.51
N MET A 69 -0.29 2.26 0.77
CA MET A 69 -0.64 1.32 1.82
C MET A 69 -2.15 1.28 1.99
N LEU A 70 -2.74 0.10 1.79
CA LEU A 70 -4.17 -0.15 1.95
C LEU A 70 -4.37 -1.39 2.81
N SER A 71 -5.43 -1.38 3.63
CA SER A 71 -5.83 -2.51 4.45
C SER A 71 -7.32 -2.74 4.24
N PHE A 72 -7.78 -4.00 4.22
CA PHE A 72 -9.20 -4.29 4.09
C PHE A 72 -9.59 -5.56 4.83
N GLU A 73 -10.87 -5.63 5.18
CA GLU A 73 -11.50 -6.81 5.78
C GLU A 73 -12.32 -7.54 4.70
N LEU A 74 -12.16 -8.86 4.60
CA LEU A 74 -12.99 -9.72 3.75
C LEU A 74 -14.19 -10.26 4.52
N LYS A 75 -15.34 -10.42 3.85
CA LYS A 75 -16.51 -11.12 4.36
C LYS A 75 -16.35 -12.61 4.08
N GLY A 76 -15.96 -13.39 5.08
CA GLY A 76 -15.92 -14.85 4.99
C GLY A 76 -15.02 -15.50 6.04
N ASP A 77 -15.11 -16.82 6.14
CA ASP A 77 -14.28 -17.65 7.01
C ASP A 77 -12.82 -17.76 6.52
N GLU A 78 -11.95 -18.32 7.36
CA GLU A 78 -10.52 -18.52 7.10
C GLU A 78 -10.24 -19.22 5.75
N GLN A 79 -11.13 -20.13 5.32
CA GLN A 79 -11.00 -20.80 4.01
C GLN A 79 -11.12 -19.84 2.83
N THR A 80 -11.98 -18.82 2.94
CA THR A 80 -12.14 -17.78 1.90
C THR A 80 -10.89 -16.91 1.85
N LEU A 81 -10.33 -16.59 3.00
CA LEU A 81 -9.06 -15.87 3.10
C LEU A 81 -7.91 -16.68 2.48
N ARG A 82 -7.78 -17.97 2.81
CA ARG A 82 -6.76 -18.85 2.21
C ARG A 82 -6.90 -18.95 0.69
N ARG A 83 -8.13 -19.06 0.18
CA ARG A 83 -8.38 -19.08 -1.26
C ARG A 83 -8.02 -17.75 -1.93
N PHE A 84 -8.36 -16.63 -1.30
CA PHE A 84 -7.96 -15.31 -1.75
C PHE A 84 -6.44 -15.17 -1.80
N LEU A 85 -5.74 -15.53 -0.72
CA LEU A 85 -4.28 -15.51 -0.64
C LEU A 85 -3.62 -16.42 -1.68
N SER A 86 -4.19 -17.60 -1.94
CA SER A 86 -3.68 -18.51 -2.99
C SER A 86 -3.85 -17.97 -4.41
N GLY A 87 -4.83 -17.08 -4.64
CA GLY A 87 -5.07 -16.45 -5.94
C GLY A 87 -4.21 -15.21 -6.19
N LEU A 88 -3.56 -14.68 -5.16
CA LEU A 88 -2.66 -13.53 -5.28
C LEU A 88 -1.29 -13.99 -5.79
N SER A 89 -1.09 -13.99 -7.11
CA SER A 89 0.22 -14.32 -7.70
C SER A 89 1.19 -13.13 -7.76
N LEU A 90 0.68 -11.90 -7.58
CA LEU A 90 1.45 -10.66 -7.68
C LEU A 90 1.77 -10.02 -6.32
N PHE A 91 1.08 -10.42 -5.25
CA PHE A 91 1.31 -9.89 -3.91
C PHE A 91 2.10 -10.91 -3.11
N THR A 92 3.38 -10.62 -2.88
CA THR A 92 4.20 -11.43 -1.98
C THR A 92 3.77 -11.17 -0.54
N LEU A 93 3.44 -12.23 0.18
CA LEU A 93 3.16 -12.18 1.61
C LEU A 93 4.50 -11.95 2.34
N ALA A 94 4.83 -10.68 2.59
CA ALA A 94 6.07 -10.28 3.22
C ALA A 94 5.79 -9.46 4.49
N GLU A 95 6.54 -9.75 5.57
CA GLU A 95 6.49 -8.97 6.83
C GLU A 95 7.12 -7.58 6.71
N SER A 96 7.76 -7.27 5.58
CA SER A 96 8.42 -5.98 5.32
C SER A 96 7.93 -5.38 4.00
N LEU A 97 7.46 -4.13 4.05
CA LEU A 97 7.05 -3.32 2.90
C LEU A 97 8.01 -2.14 2.73
N GLY A 98 8.60 -1.99 1.53
CA GLY A 98 9.30 -0.75 1.13
C GLY A 98 10.68 -0.89 0.47
N ALA A 99 10.92 -1.93 -0.35
CA ALA A 99 12.13 -2.05 -1.17
C ALA A 99 12.03 -1.29 -2.51
#